data_AF-A0A2M7YPY8-F1
#
_entry.id   AF-A0A2M7YPY8-F1
#
_cell.length_a   1.000
_cell.length_b   1.000
_cell.length_c   1.000
_cell.angle_alpha   90.00
_cell.angle_beta   90.00
_cell.angle_gamma   90.00
#
_symmetry.space_group_name_H-M   'P 1'
#
loop_
_entity.id
_entity.type
_entity.pdbx_description
1 polymer ?
#
loop_
_entity_poly.entity_id
_entity_poly.type
_entity_poly.pdbx_seq_one_letter_code
_entity_poly.pdbx_strand_id
1 'polypeptide(L)'
;MWQLCDFGTPLAGRIKQIWLPLFTPPGPPPGVSEGGFGRMMQQSADGQFARIAAAAQKLRPRGARIVWVRPPSHGGVRELERKFTPREAFWAGRLTASESPGIHYADHPELAGFDCPEWSHLTADEAVRFSRALMQHVKAALAGQGNPRGS
;
A
#
# COMPACT_ATOMS: atom_id res chain seq x y z
N MET A 1 10.84 -13.59 -17.63
CA MET A 1 9.68 -12.71 -17.34
C MET A 1 10.12 -11.39 -16.73
N TRP A 2 10.83 -11.37 -15.60
CA TRP A 2 11.25 -10.13 -14.93
C TRP A 2 12.12 -9.19 -15.78
N GLN A 3 13.06 -9.71 -16.56
CA GLN A 3 13.88 -8.91 -17.49
C GLN A 3 13.06 -8.20 -18.58
N LEU A 4 11.87 -8.70 -18.91
CA LEU A 4 10.97 -8.03 -19.86
C LEU A 4 10.27 -6.83 -19.24
N CYS A 5 10.22 -6.73 -17.91
CA CYS A 5 9.63 -5.62 -17.17
C CYS A 5 10.68 -4.72 -16.51
N ASP A 6 11.91 -4.72 -17.05
CA ASP A 6 13.00 -3.88 -16.54
C ASP A 6 12.93 -2.44 -17.08
N PHE A 7 13.78 -1.56 -16.57
CA PHE A 7 13.86 -0.16 -17.00
C PHE A 7 14.08 -0.03 -18.51
N GLY A 8 13.33 0.88 -19.12
CA GLY A 8 13.43 1.16 -20.56
C GLY A 8 12.83 0.08 -21.48
N THR A 9 12.34 -1.03 -20.94
CA THR A 9 11.77 -2.10 -21.77
C THR A 9 10.39 -1.72 -22.35
N PRO A 10 10.03 -2.23 -23.55
CA PRO A 10 8.70 -1.99 -24.13
C PRO A 10 7.54 -2.47 -23.24
N LEU A 11 7.71 -3.59 -22.54
CA LEU A 11 6.67 -4.11 -21.67
C LEU A 11 6.55 -3.28 -20.38
N ALA A 12 7.63 -2.80 -19.77
CA ALA A 12 7.52 -1.82 -18.68
C ALA A 12 6.79 -0.54 -19.12
N GLY A 13 7.07 -0.05 -20.33
CA GLY A 13 6.34 1.06 -20.95
C GLY A 13 4.84 0.79 -21.12
N ARG A 14 4.46 -0.42 -21.53
CA ARG A 14 3.06 -0.84 -21.67
C ARG A 14 2.36 -0.97 -20.31
N ILE A 15 3.03 -1.53 -19.29
CA ILE A 15 2.46 -1.69 -17.95
C ILE A 15 2.14 -0.34 -17.31
N LYS A 16 2.97 0.68 -17.53
CA LYS A 16 2.67 2.07 -17.11
C LYS A 16 1.30 2.54 -17.60
N GLN A 17 0.93 2.22 -18.85
CA GLN A 17 -0.37 2.58 -19.43
C GLN A 17 -1.53 1.78 -18.83
N ILE A 18 -1.27 0.57 -18.34
CA ILE A 18 -2.27 -0.25 -17.63
C ILE A 18 -2.57 0.32 -16.25
N TRP A 19 -1.57 0.89 -15.56
CA TRP A 19 -1.78 1.44 -14.22
C TRP A 19 -2.67 2.67 -14.18
N LEU A 20 -2.55 3.56 -15.16
CA LEU A 20 -3.30 4.82 -15.18
C LEU A 20 -4.82 4.62 -14.98
N PRO A 21 -5.52 3.78 -15.77
CA PRO A 21 -6.95 3.54 -15.54
C PRO A 21 -7.25 2.74 -14.27
N LEU A 22 -6.35 1.89 -13.78
CA LEU A 22 -6.57 1.12 -12.56
C LEU A 22 -6.49 1.97 -11.29
N PHE A 23 -5.69 3.04 -11.31
CA PHE A 23 -5.50 3.96 -10.19
C PHE A 23 -6.32 5.25 -10.32
N THR A 24 -7.04 5.43 -11.43
CA THR A 24 -7.97 6.54 -11.62
C THR A 24 -9.38 6.05 -11.31
N PRO A 25 -10.05 6.55 -10.26
CA PRO A 25 -11.43 6.18 -9.99
C PRO A 25 -12.33 6.59 -11.18
N PRO A 26 -13.44 5.87 -11.42
CA PRO A 26 -14.40 6.27 -12.44
C PRO A 26 -14.96 7.65 -12.11
N GLY A 27 -15.47 8.35 -13.12
CA GLY A 27 -16.27 9.55 -12.90
C GLY A 27 -17.58 9.26 -12.16
N PRO A 28 -18.30 10.28 -11.69
CA PRO A 28 -19.61 10.11 -11.08
C PRO A 28 -20.56 9.39 -12.04
N PRO A 29 -21.36 8.42 -11.56
CA PRO A 29 -22.39 7.78 -12.38
C PRO A 29 -23.42 8.80 -12.91
N PRO A 30 -24.11 8.52 -14.03
CA PRO A 30 -25.16 9.38 -14.53
C PRO A 30 -26.22 9.71 -13.46
N GLY A 31 -26.52 11.00 -13.29
CA GLY A 31 -27.50 11.48 -12.30
C GLY A 31 -26.97 11.65 -10.87
N VAL A 32 -25.69 11.34 -10.61
CA VAL A 32 -25.05 11.54 -9.30
C VAL A 32 -24.23 12.83 -9.32
N SER A 33 -24.44 13.74 -8.37
CA SER A 33 -23.61 14.94 -8.22
C SER A 33 -22.20 14.59 -7.75
N GLU A 34 -21.23 15.46 -8.02
CA GLU A 34 -19.84 15.26 -7.57
C GLU A 34 -19.75 15.01 -6.05
N GLY A 35 -20.48 15.80 -5.24
CA GLY A 35 -20.53 15.59 -3.79
C GLY A 35 -21.23 14.30 -3.39
N GLY A 36 -22.23 13.85 -4.14
CA GLY A 36 -22.87 12.54 -3.95
C GLY A 36 -21.89 11.40 -4.22
N PHE A 37 -21.15 11.48 -5.32
CA PHE A 37 -20.14 10.50 -5.68
C PHE A 37 -18.99 10.49 -4.68
N GLY A 38 -18.54 11.66 -4.20
CA GLY A 38 -17.53 11.76 -3.14
C GLY A 38 -17.96 11.02 -1.86
N ARG A 39 -19.23 11.13 -1.45
CA ARG A 39 -19.76 10.35 -0.30
C ARG A 39 -19.78 8.85 -0.58
N MET A 40 -20.13 8.42 -1.79
CA MET A 40 -20.08 7.00 -2.16
C MET A 40 -18.65 6.45 -2.08
N MET A 41 -17.68 7.22 -2.57
CA MET A 41 -16.26 6.85 -2.48
C MET A 41 -15.78 6.78 -1.03
N GLN A 42 -16.20 7.73 -0.18
CA GLN A 42 -15.90 7.69 1.26
C GLN A 42 -16.50 6.46 1.94
N GLN A 43 -17.78 6.15 1.66
CA GLN A 43 -18.43 4.94 2.19
C GLN A 43 -17.70 3.66 1.77
N SER A 44 -17.19 3.61 0.53
CA SER A 44 -16.37 2.50 0.05
C SER A 44 -15.06 2.38 0.84
N ALA A 45 -14.37 3.50 1.09
CA ALA A 45 -13.17 3.53 1.92
C ALA A 45 -13.45 3.07 3.36
N ASP A 46 -14.50 3.59 3.99
CA ASP A 46 -14.92 3.21 5.35
C ASP A 46 -15.26 1.71 5.42
N GLY A 47 -15.91 1.17 4.39
CA GLY A 47 -16.17 -0.25 4.26
C GLY A 47 -14.90 -1.10 4.21
N GLN A 48 -13.84 -0.61 3.53
CA GLN A 48 -12.54 -1.29 3.53
C GLN A 48 -11.88 -1.25 4.92
N PHE A 49 -11.95 -0.12 5.63
CA PHE A 49 -11.41 -0.01 6.99
C PHE A 49 -12.16 -0.93 7.96
N ALA A 50 -13.49 -1.01 7.86
CA ALA A 50 -14.29 -1.95 8.67
C ALA A 50 -13.89 -3.41 8.41
N ARG A 51 -13.63 -3.78 7.14
CA ARG A 51 -13.14 -5.13 6.79
C ARG A 51 -11.77 -5.41 7.38
N ILE A 52 -10.87 -4.42 7.36
CA ILE A 52 -9.54 -4.52 7.98
C ILE A 52 -9.66 -4.73 9.49
N ALA A 53 -10.48 -3.93 10.17
CA ALA A 53 -10.73 -4.04 11.60
C ALA A 53 -11.27 -5.43 11.98
N ALA A 54 -12.28 -5.90 11.24
CA ALA A 54 -12.87 -7.22 11.45
C ALA A 54 -11.84 -8.35 11.22
N ALA A 55 -10.99 -8.24 10.19
CA ALA A 55 -9.93 -9.20 9.94
C ALA A 55 -8.89 -9.22 11.09
N ALA A 56 -8.45 -8.05 11.55
CA ALA A 56 -7.52 -7.94 12.67
C ALA A 56 -8.11 -8.54 13.96
N GLN A 57 -9.36 -8.20 14.29
CA GLN A 57 -10.06 -8.73 15.45
C GLN A 57 -10.19 -10.25 15.41
N LYS A 58 -10.39 -10.84 14.23
CA LYS A 58 -10.48 -12.30 14.06
C LYS A 58 -9.12 -13.01 14.20
N LEU A 59 -8.04 -12.34 13.81
CA LEU A 59 -6.70 -12.92 13.77
C LEU A 59 -5.97 -12.82 15.12
N ARG A 60 -6.16 -11.73 15.88
CA ARG A 60 -5.44 -11.49 17.15
C ARG A 60 -5.64 -12.58 18.21
N PRO A 61 -6.85 -13.09 18.49
CA PRO A 61 -7.04 -14.19 19.46
C PRO A 61 -6.33 -15.49 19.06
N ARG A 62 -5.93 -15.62 17.78
CA ARG A 62 -5.14 -16.75 17.26
C ARG A 62 -3.64 -16.55 17.43
N GLY A 63 -3.22 -15.50 18.14
CA GLY A 63 -1.82 -15.12 18.32
C GLY A 63 -1.18 -14.48 17.09
N ALA A 64 -1.97 -14.02 16.11
CA ALA A 64 -1.44 -13.33 14.94
C ALA A 64 -0.93 -11.93 15.30
N ARG A 65 0.23 -11.57 14.76
CA ARG A 65 0.83 -10.24 14.86
C ARG A 65 0.82 -9.62 13.49
N ILE A 66 0.33 -8.39 13.39
CA ILE A 66 0.05 -7.73 12.11
C ILE A 66 1.00 -6.55 11.98
N VAL A 67 1.62 -6.42 10.80
CA VAL A 67 2.43 -5.26 10.42
C VAL A 67 2.02 -4.89 9.00
N TRP A 68 1.65 -3.63 8.79
CA TRP A 68 1.38 -3.11 7.45
C TRP A 68 2.67 -2.68 6.78
N VAL A 69 2.79 -2.89 5.49
CA VAL A 69 3.93 -2.42 4.69
C VAL A 69 3.40 -1.64 3.51
N ARG A 70 3.95 -0.45 3.28
CA ARG A 70 3.73 0.34 2.05
C ARG A 70 5.04 0.36 1.26
N PRO A 71 5.18 -0.47 0.21
CA PRO A 71 6.34 -0.49 -0.68
C PRO A 71 6.48 0.81 -1.48
N PRO A 72 7.64 1.14 -2.04
CA PRO A 72 7.82 2.29 -2.92
C PRO A 72 6.92 2.22 -4.16
N SER A 73 6.59 3.40 -4.71
CA SER A 73 5.96 3.57 -6.02
C SER A 73 6.38 4.92 -6.59
N HIS A 74 6.35 5.05 -7.92
CA HIS A 74 6.95 6.16 -8.66
C HIS A 74 6.01 6.71 -9.74
N GLY A 75 6.44 7.79 -10.40
CA GLY A 75 5.78 8.37 -11.57
C GLY A 75 4.27 8.54 -11.43
N GLY A 76 3.54 8.21 -12.51
CA GLY A 76 2.10 8.41 -12.58
C GLY A 76 1.30 7.66 -11.51
N VAL A 77 1.74 6.46 -11.08
CA VAL A 77 1.08 5.74 -9.98
C VAL A 77 1.15 6.54 -8.70
N ARG A 78 2.34 7.03 -8.34
CA ARG A 78 2.53 7.80 -7.10
C ARG A 78 1.77 9.13 -7.12
N GLU A 79 1.65 9.76 -8.28
CA GLU A 79 0.84 10.96 -8.47
C GLU A 79 -0.66 10.69 -8.25
N LEU A 80 -1.18 9.62 -8.85
CA LEU A 80 -2.57 9.20 -8.69
C LEU A 80 -2.87 8.79 -7.25
N GLU A 81 -1.96 8.07 -6.59
CA GLU A 81 -2.11 7.72 -5.17
C GLU A 81 -2.17 8.96 -4.28
N ARG A 82 -1.32 9.98 -4.50
CA ARG A 82 -1.39 11.24 -3.76
C ARG A 82 -2.72 11.97 -3.97
N LYS A 83 -3.27 11.91 -5.18
CA LYS A 83 -4.51 12.58 -5.55
C LYS A 83 -5.76 11.89 -4.99
N PHE A 84 -5.84 10.57 -5.16
CA PHE A 84 -7.07 9.82 -4.93
C PHE A 84 -7.05 8.96 -3.66
N THR A 85 -5.85 8.56 -3.19
CA THR A 85 -5.69 7.76 -1.97
C THR A 85 -4.59 8.35 -1.07
N PRO A 86 -4.72 9.63 -0.65
CA PRO A 86 -3.67 10.31 0.11
C PRO A 86 -3.34 9.56 1.40
N ARG A 87 -2.06 9.61 1.80
CA ARG A 87 -1.50 8.86 2.92
C ARG A 87 -2.26 9.18 4.22
N GLU A 88 -2.55 10.46 4.44
CA GLU A 88 -3.17 11.00 5.64
C GLU A 88 -4.57 10.42 5.87
N ALA A 89 -5.31 10.11 4.80
CA ALA A 89 -6.62 9.49 4.90
C ALA A 89 -6.53 7.96 4.84
N PHE A 90 -5.81 7.42 3.86
CA PHE A 90 -5.87 6.00 3.52
C PHE A 90 -4.81 5.15 4.22
N TRP A 91 -3.58 5.64 4.35
CA TRP A 91 -2.56 4.90 5.08
C TRP A 91 -2.84 4.96 6.58
N ALA A 92 -3.07 6.17 7.13
CA ALA A 92 -3.41 6.34 8.53
C ALA A 92 -4.70 5.57 8.90
N GLY A 93 -5.74 5.65 8.06
CA GLY A 93 -7.00 4.92 8.27
C GLY A 93 -6.81 3.39 8.40
N ARG A 94 -5.92 2.78 7.59
CA ARG A 94 -5.61 1.34 7.70
C ARG A 94 -4.90 0.98 9.00
N LEU A 95 -3.94 1.80 9.42
CA LEU A 95 -3.21 1.58 10.67
C LEU A 95 -4.14 1.70 11.88
N THR A 96 -4.98 2.73 11.91
CA THR A 96 -5.99 2.93 12.95
C THR A 96 -6.99 1.77 12.96
N ALA A 97 -7.56 1.42 11.81
CA ALA A 97 -8.58 0.37 11.74
C ALA A 97 -8.05 -1.01 12.17
N SER A 98 -6.80 -1.32 11.87
CA SER A 98 -6.16 -2.58 12.26
C SER A 98 -5.49 -2.53 13.62
N GLU A 99 -5.45 -1.37 14.30
CA GLU A 99 -4.61 -1.02 15.45
C GLU A 99 -3.28 -1.79 15.43
N SER A 100 -2.55 -1.64 14.32
CA SER A 100 -1.31 -2.36 14.04
C SER A 100 -0.27 -1.40 13.50
N PRO A 101 1.03 -1.62 13.79
CA PRO A 101 2.07 -0.76 13.27
C PRO A 101 2.19 -0.88 11.75
N GLY A 102 2.66 0.19 11.12
CA GLY A 102 2.92 0.27 9.70
C GLY A 102 4.36 0.68 9.42
N ILE A 103 4.91 0.16 8.32
CA ILE A 103 6.20 0.53 7.77
C ILE A 103 5.94 1.16 6.40
N HIS A 104 6.07 2.47 6.33
CA HIS A 104 5.93 3.19 5.07
C HIS A 104 7.32 3.51 4.53
N TYR A 105 7.63 3.09 3.30
CA TYR A 105 8.98 3.23 2.72
C TYR A 105 9.58 4.64 2.85
N ALA A 106 8.75 5.68 2.68
CA ALA A 106 9.18 7.07 2.75
C ALA A 106 9.63 7.56 4.15
N ASP A 107 9.35 6.81 5.22
CA ASP A 107 9.78 7.16 6.59
C ASP A 107 11.17 6.63 6.92
N HIS A 108 11.75 5.85 6.01
CA HIS A 108 12.94 5.03 6.23
C HIS A 108 13.92 5.29 5.08
N PRO A 109 15.04 6.00 5.31
CA PRO A 109 16.03 6.29 4.27
C PRO A 109 16.48 5.03 3.51
N GLU A 110 16.68 3.94 4.23
CA GLU A 110 17.03 2.61 3.73
C GLU A 110 15.95 1.93 2.86
N LEU A 111 14.70 2.42 2.89
CA LEU A 111 13.58 1.93 2.07
C LEU A 111 13.16 2.93 0.99
N ALA A 112 13.68 4.17 1.03
CA ALA A 112 13.29 5.24 0.13
C ALA A 112 14.07 5.24 -1.21
N GLY A 113 15.23 4.58 -1.27
CA GLY A 113 16.15 4.62 -2.41
C GLY A 113 15.88 3.62 -3.54
N PHE A 114 14.66 3.11 -3.68
CA PHE A 114 14.31 2.07 -4.66
C PHE A 114 13.39 2.60 -5.75
N ASP A 115 13.70 2.33 -7.02
CA ASP A 115 12.89 2.74 -8.16
C ASP A 115 12.05 1.60 -8.76
N CYS A 116 10.90 1.95 -9.35
CA CYS A 116 9.99 1.00 -9.98
C CYS A 116 9.99 1.19 -11.51
N PRO A 117 10.46 0.22 -12.33
CA PRO A 117 10.54 0.36 -13.79
C PRO A 117 9.21 0.64 -14.46
N GLU A 118 8.12 0.13 -13.89
CA GLU A 118 6.74 0.33 -14.34
C GLU A 118 5.87 1.10 -13.33
N TRP A 119 6.50 1.85 -12.42
CA TRP A 119 5.90 2.73 -11.40
C TRP A 119 5.31 2.09 -10.13
N SER A 120 5.07 0.78 -10.08
CA SER A 120 4.42 0.12 -8.93
C SER A 120 5.28 -0.98 -8.28
N HIS A 121 5.95 -1.78 -9.08
CA HIS A 121 6.76 -2.94 -8.68
C HIS A 121 8.24 -2.67 -8.84
N LEU A 122 9.04 -3.26 -7.94
CA LEU A 122 10.49 -3.31 -8.05
C LEU A 122 10.92 -4.37 -9.08
N THR A 123 12.14 -4.23 -9.60
CA THR A 123 12.80 -5.33 -10.30
C THR A 123 13.04 -6.50 -9.34
N ALA A 124 13.29 -7.70 -9.88
CA ALA A 124 13.56 -8.86 -9.04
C ALA A 124 14.76 -8.65 -8.10
N ASP A 125 15.84 -8.06 -8.61
CA ASP A 125 17.05 -7.80 -7.83
C ASP A 125 16.82 -6.74 -6.74
N GLU A 126 16.12 -5.66 -7.07
CA GLU A 126 15.78 -4.61 -6.11
C GLU A 126 14.75 -5.09 -5.08
N ALA A 127 13.82 -5.99 -5.43
CA ALA A 127 12.89 -6.60 -4.48
C ALA A 127 13.62 -7.43 -3.41
N VAL A 128 14.70 -8.13 -3.78
CA VAL A 128 15.55 -8.86 -2.83
C VAL A 128 16.26 -7.88 -1.88
N ARG A 129 16.80 -6.78 -2.40
CA ARG A 129 17.49 -5.75 -1.60
C ARG A 129 16.52 -5.04 -0.66
N PHE A 130 15.36 -4.62 -1.17
CA PHE A 130 14.28 -4.01 -0.40
C PHE A 130 13.80 -4.92 0.72
N SER A 131 13.58 -6.20 0.42
CA SER A 131 13.13 -7.16 1.44
C SER A 131 14.14 -7.32 2.57
N ARG A 132 15.45 -7.35 2.26
CA ARG A 132 16.50 -7.42 3.30
C ARG A 132 16.50 -6.20 4.22
N ALA A 133 16.36 -5.00 3.65
CA ALA A 133 16.25 -3.76 4.42
C ALA A 133 14.96 -3.75 5.26
N LEU A 134 13.82 -4.04 4.63
CA LEU A 134 12.50 -4.08 5.25
C LEU A 134 12.45 -5.01 6.45
N MET A 135 13.08 -6.19 6.36
CA MET A 135 13.03 -7.19 7.44
C MET A 135 13.59 -6.69 8.77
N GLN A 136 14.48 -5.69 8.78
CA GLN A 136 14.95 -5.08 10.03
C GLN A 136 13.83 -4.31 10.72
N HIS A 137 13.06 -3.53 9.95
CA HIS A 137 11.89 -2.78 10.46
C HIS A 137 10.75 -3.70 10.86
N VAL A 138 10.50 -4.77 10.09
CA VAL A 138 9.47 -5.77 10.44
C VAL A 138 9.81 -6.43 11.77
N LYS A 139 11.06 -6.85 11.98
CA LYS A 139 11.50 -7.43 13.27
C LYS A 139 11.29 -6.45 14.42
N ALA A 140 11.66 -5.18 14.26
CA ALA A 140 11.47 -4.16 15.29
C ALA A 140 9.98 -3.90 15.60
N ALA A 141 9.16 -3.72 14.56
CA ALA A 141 7.71 -3.51 14.69
C ALA A 141 7.01 -4.72 15.34
N LEU A 142 7.50 -5.93 15.04
CA LEU A 142 7.06 -7.16 15.68
C LEU A 142 7.50 -7.18 17.15
N ALA A 143 8.77 -6.95 17.48
CA ALA A 143 9.24 -6.95 18.87
C ALA A 143 8.44 -5.97 19.77
N GLY A 144 8.07 -4.80 19.25
CA GLY A 144 7.25 -3.82 19.96
C GLY A 144 5.80 -4.23 20.26
N GLN A 145 5.27 -5.28 19.61
CA GLN A 145 3.91 -5.78 19.85
C GLN A 145 3.80 -6.73 21.07
N GLY A 146 4.91 -7.03 21.75
CA GLY A 146 4.93 -8.00 22.85
C GLY A 146 4.67 -9.45 22.38
N ASN A 147 4.70 -10.42 23.30
CA ASN A 147 4.38 -11.81 22.98
C ASN A 147 2.87 -12.06 23.20
N PRO A 148 2.07 -12.27 22.14
CA PRO A 148 0.62 -12.47 22.29
C PRO A 148 0.24 -13.82 22.91
N ARG A 149 1.21 -14.72 23.16
CA ARG A 149 0.95 -16.04 23.77
C ARG A 149 1.18 -16.11 25.28
N GLY A 150 1.57 -15.02 25.93
CA GLY A 150 1.74 -14.95 27.39
C GLY A 150 2.94 -15.73 27.94
N SER A 151 3.57 -15.12 28.93
CA SER A 151 4.17 -15.78 30.10
C SER A 151 3.14 -16.60 30.86
#